data_AF-A0A946LHQ1-F1
#
_entry.id   AF-A0A946LHQ1-F1
#
_cell.length_a   1.000
_cell.length_b   1.000
_cell.length_c   1.000
_cell.angle_alpha   90.00
_cell.angle_beta   90.00
_cell.angle_gamma   90.00
#
_symmetry.space_group_name_H-M   'P 1'
#
loop_
_entity.id
_entity.type
_entity.pdbx_description
1 polymer ?
#
loop_
_entity_poly.entity_id
_entity_poly.type
_entity_poly.pdbx_seq_one_letter_code
_entity_poly.pdbx_strand_id
1 'polypeptide(L)'
;MMKISKSFRKVNFILVFAVLMVLSIIIPVAAQTSANISFGIRPTKALEGQEETFSYFSYHLSPGTIFTDEALVLNDGDELITLKIYAADGVTPQNGGTDFSKAGEES
;
A
#
# COMPACT_ATOMS: atom_id res chain seq x y z
N MET A 1 24.76 -53.27 12.85
CA MET A 1 24.73 -52.27 11.77
C MET A 1 23.49 -52.49 10.92
N MET A 2 22.40 -51.75 11.16
CA MET A 2 21.08 -52.01 10.57
C MET A 2 21.03 -51.47 9.13
N LYS A 3 20.97 -52.36 8.13
CA LYS A 3 20.84 -51.99 6.71
C LYS A 3 19.43 -51.46 6.46
N ILE A 4 19.27 -50.15 6.49
CA ILE A 4 18.03 -49.46 6.11
C ILE A 4 17.71 -49.86 4.67
N SER A 5 16.55 -50.52 4.48
CA SER A 5 16.14 -51.02 3.17
C SER A 5 15.94 -49.86 2.20
N LYS A 6 16.28 -50.06 0.91
CA LYS A 6 16.13 -49.02 -0.13
C LYS A 6 14.68 -48.50 -0.24
N SER A 7 13.70 -49.31 0.17
CA SER A 7 12.28 -48.93 0.22
C SER A 7 12.01 -47.87 1.29
N PHE A 8 12.63 -48.00 2.47
CA PHE A 8 12.48 -47.04 3.56
C PHE A 8 13.00 -45.65 3.20
N ARG A 9 14.09 -45.57 2.42
CA ARG A 9 14.62 -44.30 1.89
C ARG A 9 13.70 -43.65 0.86
N LYS A 10 13.01 -44.42 0.03
CA LYS A 10 12.05 -43.92 -0.97
C LYS A 10 10.79 -43.35 -0.32
N VAL A 11 10.25 -44.04 0.69
CA VAL A 11 9.08 -43.57 1.45
C VAL A 11 9.39 -42.25 2.15
N ASN A 12 10.57 -42.14 2.77
CA ASN A 12 10.99 -40.91 3.43
C ASN A 12 11.19 -39.75 2.44
N PHE A 13 11.72 -40.04 1.24
CA PHE A 13 11.86 -39.04 0.18
C PHE A 13 10.52 -38.53 -0.33
N ILE A 14 9.55 -39.44 -0.57
CA ILE A 14 8.20 -39.06 -1.01
C ILE A 14 7.49 -38.22 0.07
N LEU A 15 7.64 -38.58 1.34
CA LEU A 15 7.06 -37.82 2.45
C LEU A 15 7.63 -36.40 2.50
N VAL A 16 8.96 -36.27 2.44
CA VAL A 16 9.64 -34.95 2.43
C VAL A 16 9.23 -34.13 1.22
N PHE A 17 9.11 -34.75 0.04
CA PHE A 17 8.70 -34.07 -1.18
C PHE A 17 7.23 -33.59 -1.12
N ALA A 18 6.33 -34.42 -0.57
CA ALA A 18 4.93 -34.03 -0.35
C ALA A 18 4.81 -32.87 0.65
N VAL A 19 5.58 -32.90 1.74
CA VAL A 19 5.64 -31.82 2.72
C VAL A 19 6.16 -30.53 2.07
N LEU A 20 7.26 -30.60 1.32
CA LEU A 20 7.80 -29.45 0.57
C LEU A 20 6.79 -28.87 -0.42
N MET A 21 6.06 -29.72 -1.15
CA MET A 21 5.05 -29.28 -2.12
C MET A 21 3.88 -28.56 -1.43
N VAL A 22 3.43 -29.05 -0.28
CA VAL A 22 2.39 -28.38 0.54
C VAL A 22 2.91 -27.05 1.07
N LEU A 23 4.15 -26.99 1.56
CA LEU A 23 4.79 -25.76 2.01
C LEU A 23 4.93 -24.73 0.88
N SER A 24 5.29 -25.14 -0.34
CA SER A 24 5.40 -24.25 -1.50
C SER A 24 4.09 -23.57 -1.89
N ILE A 25 2.94 -24.16 -1.55
CA ILE A 25 1.62 -23.59 -1.84
C ILE A 25 1.16 -22.64 -0.73
N ILE A 26 1.46 -22.95 0.54
CA ILE A 26 0.96 -22.17 1.69
C ILE A 26 1.71 -20.84 1.86
N ILE A 27 3.02 -20.81 1.59
CA ILE A 27 3.87 -19.63 1.79
C ILE A 27 3.43 -18.41 0.95
N PRO A 28 3.16 -18.52 -0.37
CA PRO A 28 2.76 -17.35 -1.16
C PRO A 28 1.36 -16.82 -0.79
N VAL A 29 0.44 -17.66 -0.32
CA VAL A 29 -0.91 -17.25 0.08
C VAL A 29 -0.88 -16.31 1.30
N ALA A 30 0.02 -16.53 2.25
CA ALA A 30 0.17 -15.65 3.41
C ALA A 30 0.75 -14.27 3.04
N ALA A 31 1.66 -14.21 2.05
CA ALA A 31 2.28 -12.96 1.60
C ALA A 31 1.32 -12.06 0.81
N GLN A 32 0.27 -12.63 0.21
CA GLN A 32 -0.74 -11.88 -0.53
C GLN A 32 -1.84 -11.29 0.35
N THR A 33 -1.78 -11.53 1.68
CA THR A 33 -2.50 -10.73 2.67
C THR A 33 -1.72 -9.44 2.95
N SER A 34 -1.45 -8.67 1.88
CA SER A 34 -1.29 -7.23 2.08
C SER A 34 -2.59 -6.80 2.75
N ALA A 35 -2.52 -6.44 4.02
CA ALA A 35 -3.67 -6.00 4.80
C ALA A 35 -4.53 -5.10 3.91
N ASN A 36 -5.83 -5.28 3.94
CA ASN A 36 -6.74 -4.39 3.24
C ASN A 36 -6.67 -3.04 3.97
N ILE A 37 -5.61 -2.27 3.69
CA ILE A 37 -5.33 -0.99 4.35
C ILE A 37 -6.40 -0.05 3.86
N SER A 38 -7.46 0.03 4.64
CA SER A 38 -8.58 0.91 4.40
C SER A 38 -8.32 2.17 5.21
N PHE A 39 -8.21 3.29 4.50
CA PHE A 39 -8.23 4.60 5.11
C PHE A 39 -8.85 5.61 4.15
N GLY A 40 -9.43 6.66 4.72
CA GLY A 40 -9.99 7.80 3.98
C GLY A 40 -9.32 9.10 4.39
N ILE A 41 -9.18 10.02 3.44
CA ILE A 41 -8.77 11.40 3.68
C ILE A 41 -9.80 12.32 3.02
N ARG A 42 -10.30 13.31 3.76
CA ARG A 42 -11.24 14.31 3.23
C ARG A 42 -11.03 15.71 3.82
N PRO A 43 -11.49 16.77 3.14
CA PRO A 43 -11.53 18.11 3.70
C PRO A 43 -12.37 18.15 4.98
N THR A 44 -11.99 19.03 5.91
CA THR A 44 -12.75 19.30 7.15
C THR A 44 -13.83 20.36 6.98
N LYS A 45 -13.69 21.22 5.96
CA LYS A 45 -14.57 22.34 5.65
C LYS A 45 -14.81 22.44 4.15
N ALA A 46 -16.01 22.85 3.77
CA ALA A 46 -16.30 23.32 2.42
C ALA A 46 -16.21 24.85 2.40
N LEU A 47 -15.72 25.41 1.29
CA LEU A 47 -15.68 26.84 1.06
C LEU A 47 -17.00 27.31 0.42
N GLU A 48 -17.53 28.43 0.91
CA GLU A 48 -18.76 29.00 0.39
C GLU A 48 -18.63 29.33 -1.11
N GLY A 49 -19.61 28.88 -1.89
CA GLY A 49 -19.61 29.07 -3.35
C GLY A 49 -18.69 28.13 -4.15
N GLN A 50 -18.06 27.14 -3.51
CA GLN A 50 -17.19 26.15 -4.17
C GLN A 50 -17.67 24.72 -3.84
N GLU A 51 -18.63 24.20 -4.61
CA GLU A 51 -19.26 22.90 -4.35
C GLU A 51 -18.27 21.72 -4.41
N GLU A 52 -17.20 21.85 -5.19
CA GLU A 52 -16.16 20.82 -5.28
C GLU A 52 -15.40 20.62 -3.96
N THR A 53 -15.33 21.66 -3.11
CA THR A 53 -14.59 21.60 -1.84
C THR A 53 -15.25 20.72 -0.78
N PHE A 54 -16.48 20.26 -1.03
CA PHE A 54 -17.12 19.24 -0.19
C PHE A 54 -16.44 17.87 -0.29
N SER A 55 -15.87 17.56 -1.46
CA SER A 55 -15.29 16.23 -1.74
C SER A 55 -13.80 16.30 -2.05
N TYR A 56 -13.29 17.45 -2.49
CA TYR A 56 -11.93 17.60 -2.99
C TYR A 56 -11.19 18.73 -2.28
N PHE A 57 -9.87 18.58 -2.18
CA PHE A 57 -8.98 19.66 -1.78
C PHE A 57 -8.76 20.57 -3.00
N SER A 58 -9.47 21.70 -3.06
CA SER A 58 -9.38 22.69 -4.15
C SER A 58 -9.00 24.04 -3.57
N TYR A 59 -7.97 24.66 -4.14
CA TYR A 59 -7.44 25.93 -3.66
C TYR A 59 -7.06 26.86 -4.81
N HIS A 60 -7.41 28.14 -4.65
CA HIS A 60 -6.96 29.22 -5.52
C HIS A 60 -5.94 30.08 -4.78
N LEU A 61 -4.66 29.92 -5.12
CA LEU A 61 -3.55 30.60 -4.43
C LEU A 61 -2.77 31.49 -5.40
N SER A 62 -2.38 32.68 -4.95
CA SER A 62 -1.44 33.54 -5.68
C SER A 62 0.01 33.16 -5.33
N PRO A 63 1.00 33.43 -6.21
CA PRO A 63 2.41 33.19 -5.90
C PRO A 63 2.84 33.84 -4.58
N GLY A 64 3.57 33.09 -3.75
CA GLY A 64 4.03 33.53 -2.43
C GLY A 64 2.98 33.47 -1.31
N THR A 65 1.76 33.03 -1.61
CA THR A 65 0.71 32.86 -0.58
C THR A 65 1.07 31.70 0.34
N ILE A 66 0.95 31.91 1.65
CA ILE A 66 0.95 30.84 2.65
C ILE A 66 -0.51 30.57 3.02
N PHE A 67 -0.90 29.30 3.02
CA PHE A 67 -2.24 28.86 3.35
C PHE A 67 -2.17 27.76 4.42
N THR A 68 -3.21 27.66 5.25
CA THR A 68 -3.32 26.68 6.32
C THR A 68 -4.65 25.96 6.23
N ASP A 69 -4.60 24.64 6.32
CA ASP A 69 -5.79 23.80 6.26
C ASP A 69 -5.66 22.54 7.11
N GLU A 70 -6.78 21.83 7.21
CA GLU A 70 -6.91 20.62 8.00
C GLU A 70 -7.59 19.53 7.17
N ALA A 71 -7.05 18.32 7.23
CA ALA A 71 -7.65 17.14 6.64
C ALA A 71 -8.10 16.17 7.74
N LEU A 72 -9.29 15.58 7.57
CA LEU A 72 -9.73 14.50 8.42
C LEU A 72 -9.22 13.18 7.84
N VAL A 73 -8.46 12.45 8.65
CA VAL A 73 -7.98 11.10 8.33
C VAL A 73 -8.79 10.09 9.13
N LEU A 74 -9.38 9.13 8.44
CA LEU A 74 -10.10 8.01 9.06
C LEU A 74 -9.36 6.72 8.75
N ASN A 75 -9.02 5.97 9.79
CA ASN A 75 -8.70 4.55 9.67
C ASN A 75 -10.01 3.78 9.84
N ASP A 76 -10.54 3.23 8.74
CA ASP A 76 -11.76 2.43 8.73
C ASP A 76 -11.49 0.91 8.70
N GLY A 77 -10.21 0.53 8.80
CA GLY A 77 -9.78 -0.84 9.02
C GLY A 77 -9.74 -1.26 10.50
N ASP A 78 -9.45 -2.54 10.72
CA ASP A 78 -9.26 -3.16 12.04
C ASP A 78 -7.79 -3.22 12.49
N GLU A 79 -6.87 -2.81 11.62
CA GLU A 79 -5.42 -2.80 11.86
C GLU A 79 -4.88 -1.39 12.13
N LEU A 80 -3.78 -1.30 12.88
CA LEU A 80 -3.05 -0.04 13.06
C LEU A 80 -2.31 0.34 11.78
N ILE A 81 -2.44 1.60 11.34
CA ILE A 81 -1.78 2.12 10.15
C ILE A 81 -0.78 3.23 10.49
N THR A 82 0.24 3.38 9.65
CA THR A 82 1.17 4.51 9.69
C THR A 82 1.19 5.18 8.32
N LEU A 83 0.86 6.46 8.27
CA LEU A 83 0.80 7.25 7.04
C LEU A 83 1.97 8.23 6.98
N LYS A 84 2.52 8.44 5.77
CA LYS A 84 3.51 9.47 5.49
C LYS A 84 2.86 10.56 4.65
N ILE A 85 2.99 11.81 5.09
CA ILE A 85 2.52 12.99 4.36
C ILE A 85 3.76 13.78 3.94
N TYR A 86 3.84 14.14 2.66
CA TYR A 86 4.93 14.89 2.09
C TYR A 86 4.43 15.76 0.94
N ALA A 87 5.14 16.85 0.66
CA ALA A 87 4.91 17.64 -0.54
C ALA A 87 5.53 16.92 -1.74
N ALA A 88 4.80 16.87 -2.85
CA ALA A 88 5.26 16.27 -4.10
C ALA A 88 4.89 17.19 -5.26
N ASP A 89 5.83 17.44 -6.16
CA ASP A 89 5.54 18.16 -7.38
C ASP A 89 4.87 17.22 -8.39
N GLY A 90 3.91 17.75 -9.13
CA GLY A 90 3.35 17.04 -10.28
C GLY A 90 4.34 17.06 -11.43
N VAL A 91 4.59 15.90 -12.03
CA VAL A 91 5.45 15.77 -13.22
C VAL A 91 4.62 15.34 -14.42
N THR A 92 5.09 15.66 -15.63
CA THR A 92 4.47 15.17 -16.87
C THR A 92 5.15 13.87 -17.29
N PRO A 93 4.57 12.70 -17.01
CA PRO A 93 5.13 11.42 -17.43
C PRO A 93 5.07 11.27 -18.96
N GLN A 94 5.92 10.39 -19.51
CA GLN A 94 5.98 10.15 -20.96
C GLN A 94 4.66 9.68 -21.57
N ASN A 95 3.78 9.07 -20.78
CA ASN A 95 2.46 8.64 -21.23
C ASN A 95 1.40 9.76 -21.21
N GLY A 96 1.77 10.99 -20.82
CA GLY A 96 0.86 12.14 -20.73
C GLY A 96 -0.17 12.04 -19.60
N GLY A 97 -0.01 11.09 -18.67
CA GLY A 97 -0.87 10.94 -17.50
C GLY A 97 -0.51 11.90 -16.37
N THR A 98 -1.01 11.60 -15.16
CA THR A 98 -0.62 12.28 -13.92
C THR A 98 0.42 11.44 -13.20
N ASP A 99 1.53 12.06 -12.81
CA ASP A 99 2.55 11.46 -11.97
C ASP A 99 3.10 12.50 -10.99
N PHE A 100 3.73 12.04 -9.91
CA PHE A 100 4.26 12.89 -8.84
C PHE A 100 5.67 12.46 -8.44
N SER A 101 6.53 13.43 -8.11
CA SER A 101 7.85 13.14 -7.56
C SER A 101 7.74 12.33 -6.26
N LYS A 102 8.65 11.38 -6.05
CA LYS A 102 8.66 10.60 -4.81
C LYS A 102 9.14 11.45 -3.64
N ALA A 103 8.77 11.03 -2.44
CA ALA A 103 9.24 11.66 -1.21
C ALA A 103 10.77 11.74 -1.17
N GLY A 104 11.31 12.96 -1.18
CA GLY A 104 12.74 13.22 -1.07
C GLY A 104 13.52 13.18 -2.39
N GLU A 105 12.86 13.01 -3.54
CA GLU A 105 13.47 13.29 -4.84
C GLU A 105 13.31 14.79 -5.13
N GLU A 106 14.40 15.47 -5.52
CA GLU A 106 14.32 16.83 -6.05
C GLU A 106 13.82 16.77 -7.50
N SER A 107 12.87 17.64 -7.83
CA SER A 107 12.28 17.79 -9.16
C SER A 107 13.22 18.48 -10.16
#